data_AF-A0A383V794-F1
#
_entry.id   AF-A0A383V794-F1
#
_cell.length_a   1.000
_cell.length_b   1.000
_cell.length_c   1.000
_cell.angle_alpha   90.00
_cell.angle_beta   90.00
_cell.angle_gamma   90.00
#
_symmetry.space_group_name_H-M   'P 1'
#
loop_
_entity.id
_entity.type
_entity.pdbx_description
1 polymer ?
#
loop_
_entity_poly.entity_id
_entity_poly.type
_entity_poly.pdbx_seq_one_letter_code
_entity_poly.pdbx_strand_id
1 'polypeptide(L)'
;MQRDDAVNSALCDAVLEFLSATVHTVLKARSIYSPELFENRRLYGISVSQCRHPDVCLYVGTVLGNLKPLLANDTLQELVVAFYDNLGQLVSKVSFIIQGFNAAAAPPDWSGLEPAFRSALLRLHFSDNLLRPLPEGSTFELLAVATSRAGVNPQVFLEEPSTQAVLLQQPATGLPLNSCSLPGVLSMQVVLEEGPAAAAAAAATQTGSEAAAAAAAAGTSAGAAASQAGQGEEGLPQLQLRLPGSGQLLSQSQEVEDD
;
A
#
# COMPACT_ATOMS: atom_id res chain seq x y z
N MET A 1 6.76 10.60 32.32
CA MET A 1 6.75 9.16 32.03
C MET A 1 5.35 8.65 31.77
N GLN A 2 4.49 8.33 32.75
CA GLN A 2 3.15 7.78 32.47
C GLN A 2 2.24 8.62 31.55
N ARG A 3 2.37 9.95 31.59
CA ARG A 3 1.59 10.86 30.72
C ARG A 3 2.09 10.87 29.28
N ASP A 4 3.40 10.72 29.08
CA ASP A 4 4.03 10.74 27.75
C ASP A 4 3.74 9.43 27.01
N ASP A 5 3.72 8.31 27.73
CA ASP A 5 3.34 6.99 27.21
C ASP A 5 1.86 6.95 26.77
N ALA A 6 0.97 7.57 27.55
CA ALA A 6 -0.46 7.64 27.22
C ALA A 6 -0.72 8.49 25.97
N VAL A 7 -0.02 9.63 25.85
CA VAL A 7 -0.09 10.49 24.66
C VAL A 7 0.46 9.78 23.43
N ASN A 8 1.58 9.05 23.56
CA ASN A 8 2.14 8.24 22.49
C ASN A 8 1.16 7.15 22.03
N SER A 9 0.55 6.42 22.98
CA SER A 9 -0.46 5.40 22.64
C SER A 9 -1.65 6.01 21.90
N ALA A 10 -2.18 7.13 22.36
CA ALA A 10 -3.32 7.78 21.71
C ALA A 10 -2.98 8.24 20.28
N LEU A 11 -1.75 8.72 20.07
CA LEU A 11 -1.29 9.11 18.74
C LEU A 11 -1.13 7.90 17.82
N CYS A 12 -0.55 6.81 18.33
CA CYS A 12 -0.47 5.54 17.61
C CYS A 12 -1.87 5.06 17.20
N ASP A 13 -2.84 5.11 18.12
CA ASP A 13 -4.21 4.69 17.84
C ASP A 13 -4.88 5.55 16.75
N ALA A 14 -4.66 6.87 16.78
CA ALA A 14 -5.16 7.77 15.75
C ALA A 14 -4.50 7.52 14.37
N VAL A 15 -3.19 7.27 14.32
CA VAL A 15 -2.49 6.92 13.07
C VAL A 15 -2.95 5.57 12.53
N LEU A 16 -3.16 4.57 13.40
CA LEU A 16 -3.66 3.26 12.99
C LEU A 16 -5.10 3.32 12.46
N GLU A 17 -5.97 4.12 13.07
CA GLU A 17 -7.32 4.38 12.56
C GLU A 17 -7.28 5.02 11.17
N PHE A 18 -6.41 6.04 11.00
CA PHE A 18 -6.19 6.69 9.72
C PHE A 18 -5.66 5.70 8.66
N LEU A 19 -4.67 4.88 8.99
CA LEU A 19 -4.09 3.88 8.09
C LEU A 19 -5.14 2.83 7.70
N SER A 20 -6.00 2.40 8.62
CA SER A 20 -7.10 1.48 8.32
C SER A 20 -8.07 2.05 7.28
N ALA A 21 -8.55 3.27 7.51
CA ALA A 21 -9.44 3.95 6.56
C ALA A 21 -8.79 4.15 5.19
N THR A 22 -7.50 4.47 5.20
CA THR A 22 -6.69 4.66 4.00
C THR A 22 -6.51 3.37 3.21
N VAL A 23 -6.18 2.25 3.87
CA VAL A 23 -6.08 0.92 3.24
C VAL A 23 -7.42 0.53 2.59
N HIS A 24 -8.55 0.68 3.30
CA HIS A 24 -9.85 0.40 2.72
C HIS A 24 -10.18 1.29 1.51
N THR A 25 -9.78 2.57 1.56
CA THR A 25 -9.93 3.50 0.44
C THR A 25 -9.11 3.03 -0.77
N VAL A 26 -7.85 2.63 -0.57
CA VAL A 26 -7.01 2.09 -1.65
C VAL A 26 -7.59 0.78 -2.22
N LEU A 27 -8.09 -0.12 -1.38
CA LEU A 27 -8.70 -1.38 -1.84
C LEU A 27 -9.92 -1.12 -2.74
N LYS A 28 -10.74 -0.13 -2.39
CA LYS A 28 -11.89 0.30 -3.20
C LYS A 28 -11.43 0.96 -4.50
N ALA A 29 -10.46 1.87 -4.41
CA ALA A 29 -9.92 2.59 -5.57
C ALA A 29 -9.32 1.65 -6.62
N ARG A 30 -8.72 0.54 -6.17
CA ARG A 30 -8.16 -0.51 -7.03
C ARG A 30 -9.15 -1.55 -7.53
N SER A 31 -10.41 -1.47 -7.11
CA SER A 31 -11.49 -2.39 -7.52
C SER A 31 -11.18 -3.88 -7.30
N ILE A 32 -10.35 -4.24 -6.30
CA ILE A 32 -10.12 -5.65 -5.93
C ILE A 32 -11.37 -6.29 -5.36
N TYR A 33 -12.15 -5.49 -4.64
CA TYR A 33 -13.45 -5.86 -4.11
C TYR A 33 -14.51 -5.01 -4.77
N SER A 34 -15.67 -5.62 -5.04
CA SER A 34 -16.81 -4.91 -5.61
C SER A 34 -17.20 -3.73 -4.72
N PRO A 35 -17.57 -2.57 -5.30
CA PRO A 35 -17.93 -1.38 -4.54
C PRO A 35 -19.12 -1.60 -3.59
N GLU A 36 -19.96 -2.60 -3.87
CA GLU A 36 -21.10 -3.01 -3.02
C GLU A 36 -20.67 -3.57 -1.66
N LEU A 37 -19.44 -4.09 -1.56
CA LEU A 37 -18.87 -4.57 -0.30
C LEU A 37 -18.35 -3.43 0.58
N PHE A 38 -18.46 -2.17 0.13
CA PHE A 38 -18.03 -1.01 0.89
C PHE A 38 -19.24 -0.17 1.34
N GLU A 39 -19.28 0.14 2.63
CA GLU A 39 -20.19 1.13 3.20
C GLU A 39 -19.49 2.47 3.39
N ASN A 40 -20.26 3.55 3.32
CA ASN A 40 -19.78 4.87 3.67
C ASN A 40 -19.88 5.05 5.18
N ARG A 41 -18.73 5.18 5.84
CA ARG A 41 -18.64 5.53 7.25
C ARG A 41 -18.17 6.96 7.40
N ARG A 42 -18.67 7.67 8.41
CA ARG A 42 -18.19 9.02 8.72
C ARG A 42 -16.93 8.93 9.59
N LEU A 43 -15.82 9.45 9.07
CA LEU A 43 -14.55 9.56 9.80
C LEU A 43 -13.96 10.96 9.58
N TYR A 44 -13.45 11.58 10.65
CA TYR A 44 -12.92 12.94 10.62
C TYR A 44 -13.85 13.94 9.92
N GLY A 45 -15.17 13.81 10.11
CA GLY A 45 -16.16 14.69 9.48
C GLY A 45 -16.44 14.46 7.98
N ILE A 46 -15.74 13.56 7.30
CA ILE A 46 -15.95 13.18 5.89
C ILE A 46 -16.50 11.76 5.77
N SER A 47 -17.00 11.39 4.59
CA SER A 47 -17.42 10.02 4.29
C SER A 47 -16.23 9.24 3.74
N VAL A 48 -15.81 8.19 4.43
CA VAL A 48 -14.77 7.24 4.01
C VAL A 48 -15.41 5.91 3.65
N SER A 49 -14.82 5.20 2.69
CA SER A 49 -15.28 3.86 2.33
C SER A 49 -14.66 2.82 3.25
N GLN A 50 -15.48 2.02 3.91
CA GLN A 50 -15.04 0.91 4.75
C GLN A 50 -15.58 -0.40 4.19
N CYS A 51 -14.72 -1.42 4.08
CA CYS A 51 -15.15 -2.75 3.67
C CYS A 51 -16.08 -3.35 4.73
N ARG A 52 -17.07 -4.15 4.30
CA ARG A 52 -17.99 -4.90 5.17
C ARG A 52 -17.64 -6.38 5.29
N HIS A 53 -16.70 -6.85 4.47
CA HIS A 53 -16.31 -8.25 4.49
C HIS A 53 -15.58 -8.58 5.80
N PRO A 54 -16.12 -9.49 6.64
CA PRO A 54 -15.60 -9.72 7.98
C PRO A 54 -14.13 -10.14 7.95
N ASP A 55 -13.74 -11.02 7.02
CA ASP A 55 -12.36 -11.51 6.96
C ASP A 55 -11.37 -10.41 6.55
N VAL A 56 -11.75 -9.50 5.64
CA VAL A 56 -10.89 -8.39 5.23
C VAL A 56 -10.74 -7.38 6.37
N CYS A 57 -11.83 -7.07 7.07
CA CYS A 57 -11.80 -6.19 8.24
C CYS A 57 -10.96 -6.80 9.37
N LEU A 58 -11.12 -8.10 9.64
CA LEU A 58 -10.34 -8.82 10.63
C LEU A 58 -8.86 -8.88 10.23
N TYR A 59 -8.56 -9.14 8.97
CA TYR A 59 -7.19 -9.16 8.44
C TYR A 59 -6.53 -7.80 8.64
N VAL A 60 -7.11 -6.73 8.07
CA VAL A 60 -6.56 -5.36 8.16
C VAL A 60 -6.45 -4.92 9.62
N GLY A 61 -7.47 -5.16 10.43
CA GLY A 61 -7.46 -4.82 11.86
C GLY A 61 -6.39 -5.57 12.65
N THR A 62 -6.17 -6.86 12.35
CA THR A 62 -5.13 -7.68 12.99
C THR A 62 -3.74 -7.18 12.59
N VAL A 63 -3.51 -6.90 11.31
CA VAL A 63 -2.22 -6.39 10.83
C VAL A 63 -1.89 -5.08 11.54
N LEU A 64 -2.77 -4.10 11.44
CA LEU A 64 -2.57 -2.76 11.99
C LEU A 64 -2.46 -2.76 13.52
N GLY A 65 -3.26 -3.58 14.21
CA GLY A 65 -3.15 -3.75 15.66
C GLY A 65 -1.78 -4.26 16.10
N ASN A 66 -1.16 -5.16 15.32
CA ASN A 66 0.18 -5.66 15.60
C ASN A 66 1.31 -4.70 15.13
N LEU A 67 1.00 -3.63 14.39
CA LEU A 67 1.96 -2.55 14.07
C LEU A 67 2.10 -1.50 15.18
N LYS A 68 1.16 -1.46 16.13
CA LYS A 68 1.20 -0.54 17.27
C LYS A 68 2.54 -0.51 18.02
N PRO A 69 3.16 -1.64 18.41
CA PRO A 69 4.47 -1.62 19.06
C PRO A 69 5.59 -1.09 18.15
N LEU A 70 5.48 -1.28 16.83
CA LEU A 70 6.49 -0.77 15.89
C LEU A 70 6.43 0.75 15.74
N LEU A 71 5.22 1.30 15.71
CA LEU A 71 4.97 2.74 15.75
C LEU A 71 5.43 3.34 17.08
N ALA A 72 5.04 2.73 18.21
CA ALA A 72 5.39 3.24 19.54
C ALA A 72 6.91 3.34 19.77
N ASN A 73 7.68 2.46 19.13
CA ASN A 73 9.14 2.42 19.20
C ASN A 73 9.84 3.21 18.06
N ASP A 74 9.11 3.88 17.17
CA ASP A 74 9.64 4.57 15.98
C ASP A 74 10.50 3.65 15.08
N THR A 75 10.09 2.39 14.99
CA THR A 75 10.80 1.36 14.20
C THR A 75 10.15 1.10 12.84
N LEU A 76 8.89 1.49 12.67
CA LEU A 76 8.16 1.35 11.42
C LEU A 76 8.55 2.47 10.44
N GLN A 77 9.16 2.11 9.31
CA GLN A 77 9.56 3.05 8.25
C GLN A 77 8.51 3.16 7.15
N GLU A 78 7.87 2.04 6.82
CA GLU A 78 6.96 1.98 5.69
C GLU A 78 5.89 0.90 5.90
N LEU A 79 4.65 1.21 5.56
CA LEU A 79 3.59 0.22 5.38
C LEU A 79 3.29 0.13 3.89
N VAL A 80 3.29 -1.06 3.31
CA VAL A 80 3.10 -1.28 1.88
C VAL A 80 1.87 -2.15 1.66
N VAL A 81 0.98 -1.68 0.78
CA VAL A 81 -0.12 -2.49 0.23
C VAL A 81 0.34 -2.97 -1.14
N ALA A 82 0.77 -4.23 -1.22
CA ALA A 82 1.22 -4.84 -2.46
C ALA A 82 0.07 -5.56 -3.17
N PHE A 83 0.03 -5.43 -4.48
CA PHE A 83 -0.94 -6.06 -5.36
C PHE A 83 -0.24 -7.07 -6.27
N TYR A 84 -0.74 -8.30 -6.25
CA TYR A 84 -0.20 -9.40 -7.02
C TYR A 84 -1.20 -9.82 -8.11
N ASP A 85 -0.70 -10.35 -9.21
CA ASP A 85 -1.54 -11.02 -10.21
C ASP A 85 -1.84 -12.48 -9.81
N ASN A 86 -2.61 -13.16 -10.65
CA ASN A 86 -2.92 -14.58 -10.51
C ASN A 86 -1.68 -15.52 -10.61
N LEU A 87 -0.55 -15.00 -11.09
CA LEU A 87 0.74 -15.70 -11.16
C LEU A 87 1.66 -15.36 -9.97
N GLY A 88 1.19 -14.56 -9.01
CA GLY A 88 1.95 -14.12 -7.84
C GLY A 88 3.04 -13.09 -8.16
N GLN A 89 2.97 -12.40 -9.31
CA GLN A 89 3.88 -11.32 -9.66
C GLN A 89 3.38 -9.98 -9.13
N LEU A 90 4.31 -9.14 -8.64
CA LEU A 90 3.99 -7.80 -8.15
C LEU A 90 3.57 -6.89 -9.31
N VAL A 91 2.28 -6.53 -9.33
CA VAL A 91 1.69 -5.62 -10.32
C VAL A 91 1.87 -4.18 -9.89
N SER A 92 1.58 -3.87 -8.63
CA SER A 92 1.72 -2.51 -8.10
C SER A 92 1.78 -2.54 -6.59
N LYS A 93 2.38 -1.54 -5.98
CA LYS A 93 2.36 -1.36 -4.52
C LYS A 93 2.07 0.09 -4.15
N VAL A 94 1.37 0.28 -3.05
CA VAL A 94 1.12 1.60 -2.46
C VAL A 94 1.85 1.65 -1.13
N SER A 95 2.84 2.53 -1.06
CA SER A 95 3.79 2.68 0.02
C SER A 95 3.43 3.89 0.89
N PHE A 96 3.18 3.64 2.17
CA PHE A 96 2.97 4.62 3.23
C PHE A 96 4.28 4.80 3.98
N ILE A 97 5.10 5.75 3.52
CA ILE A 97 6.38 6.09 4.14
C ILE A 97 6.09 6.93 5.37
N ILE A 98 6.55 6.48 6.53
CA ILE A 98 6.34 7.10 7.84
C ILE A 98 7.70 7.57 8.34
N GLN A 99 7.81 8.87 8.62
CA GLN A 99 9.04 9.51 9.03
C GLN A 99 8.82 10.41 10.24
N GLY A 100 9.80 10.43 11.13
CA GLY A 100 9.85 11.36 12.25
C GLY A 100 8.70 11.15 13.23
N PHE A 101 8.29 9.90 13.46
CA PHE A 101 7.27 9.58 14.46
C PHE A 101 7.88 9.77 15.86
N ASN A 102 7.79 11.00 16.37
CA ASN A 102 8.44 11.37 17.61
C ASN A 102 7.46 12.02 18.58
N ALA A 103 6.60 11.19 19.17
CA ALA A 103 5.64 11.61 20.19
C ALA A 103 6.31 12.16 21.47
N ALA A 104 7.59 11.88 21.69
CA ALA A 104 8.33 12.30 22.88
C ALA A 104 9.02 13.67 22.73
N ALA A 105 9.32 14.11 21.50
CA ALA A 105 10.04 15.37 21.27
C ALA A 105 9.15 16.61 21.31
N ALA A 106 7.86 16.48 20.95
CA ALA A 106 6.92 17.59 20.97
C ALA A 106 5.51 17.11 21.33
N PRO A 107 4.73 17.90 22.09
CA PRO A 107 3.34 17.58 22.33
C PRO A 107 2.56 17.59 21.00
N PRO A 108 1.76 16.55 20.71
CA PRO A 108 0.99 16.51 19.48
C PRO A 108 -0.09 17.57 19.45
N ASP A 109 -0.17 18.28 18.32
CA ASP A 109 -1.27 19.18 18.03
C ASP A 109 -2.51 18.37 17.60
N TRP A 110 -3.29 17.97 18.59
CA TRP A 110 -4.57 17.27 18.38
C TRP A 110 -5.57 18.07 17.55
N SER A 111 -5.49 19.40 17.57
CA SER A 111 -6.41 20.27 16.81
C SER A 111 -6.07 20.28 15.32
N GLY A 112 -4.78 20.18 14.99
CA GLY A 112 -4.28 20.04 13.62
C GLY A 112 -4.36 18.61 13.06
N LEU A 113 -4.44 17.60 13.94
CA LEU A 113 -4.46 16.18 13.58
C LEU A 113 -5.65 15.82 12.65
N GLU A 114 -6.87 16.08 13.11
CA GLU A 114 -8.08 15.72 12.37
C GLU A 114 -8.16 16.44 11.00
N PRO A 115 -7.92 17.77 10.90
CA PRO A 115 -7.84 18.46 9.61
C PRO A 115 -6.78 17.89 8.66
N ALA A 116 -5.59 17.53 9.18
CA ALA A 116 -4.53 16.96 8.37
C ALA A 116 -4.95 15.60 7.78
N PHE A 117 -5.47 14.69 8.61
CA PHE A 117 -6.00 13.39 8.19
C PHE A 117 -7.17 13.50 7.22
N ARG A 118 -8.10 14.42 7.49
CA ARG A 118 -9.22 14.72 6.59
C ARG A 118 -8.73 15.16 5.22
N SER A 119 -7.78 16.10 5.17
CA SER A 119 -7.23 16.61 3.91
C SER A 119 -6.52 15.50 3.12
N ALA A 120 -5.79 14.63 3.81
CA ALA A 120 -5.14 13.49 3.20
C ALA A 120 -6.16 12.51 2.63
N LEU A 121 -7.14 12.04 3.41
CA LEU A 121 -8.17 11.11 2.92
C LEU A 121 -8.94 11.67 1.71
N LEU A 122 -9.28 12.96 1.73
CA LEU A 122 -9.92 13.61 0.58
C LEU A 122 -9.05 13.56 -0.67
N ARG A 123 -7.76 13.90 -0.58
CA ARG A 123 -6.83 13.80 -1.73
C ARG A 123 -6.74 12.36 -2.25
N LEU A 124 -6.70 11.39 -1.34
CA LEU A 124 -6.64 9.98 -1.71
C LEU A 124 -7.91 9.51 -2.43
N HIS A 125 -9.10 9.95 -1.99
CA HIS A 125 -10.36 9.63 -2.66
C HIS A 125 -10.42 10.08 -4.12
N PHE A 126 -9.70 11.14 -4.50
CA PHE A 126 -9.62 11.61 -5.88
C PHE A 126 -8.44 11.00 -6.66
N SER A 127 -7.57 10.24 -5.99
CA SER A 127 -6.42 9.59 -6.61
C SER A 127 -6.79 8.34 -7.41
N ASP A 128 -8.04 7.87 -7.34
CA ASP A 128 -8.57 6.74 -8.11
C ASP A 128 -8.27 6.88 -9.62
N ASN A 129 -8.35 8.10 -10.16
CA ASN A 129 -8.04 8.38 -11.58
C ASN A 129 -6.56 8.20 -11.94
N LEU A 130 -5.67 8.22 -10.95
CA LEU A 130 -4.24 8.00 -11.12
C LEU A 130 -3.87 6.51 -11.01
N LEU A 131 -4.77 5.69 -10.47
CA LEU A 131 -4.54 4.27 -10.28
C LEU A 131 -4.97 3.52 -11.54
N ARG A 132 -4.04 2.78 -12.14
CA ARG A 132 -4.38 1.84 -13.21
C ARG A 132 -5.23 0.69 -12.67
N PRO A 133 -6.21 0.21 -13.46
CA PRO A 133 -6.97 -0.99 -13.10
C PRO A 133 -6.04 -2.19 -13.01
N LEU A 134 -6.30 -3.05 -12.02
CA LEU A 134 -5.54 -4.28 -11.83
C LEU A 134 -6.05 -5.40 -12.77
N PRO A 135 -5.19 -6.36 -13.13
CA PRO A 135 -5.62 -7.57 -13.83
C PRO A 135 -6.70 -8.34 -13.08
N GLU A 136 -7.50 -9.12 -13.80
CA GLU A 136 -8.48 -10.01 -13.18
C GLU A 136 -7.80 -11.07 -12.30
N GLY A 137 -8.42 -11.37 -11.16
CA GLY A 137 -7.87 -12.33 -10.20
C GLY A 137 -6.69 -11.80 -9.37
N SER A 138 -6.45 -10.49 -9.37
CA SER A 138 -5.44 -9.87 -8.51
C SER A 138 -5.75 -10.05 -7.02
N THR A 139 -4.71 -10.26 -6.23
CA THR A 139 -4.76 -10.35 -4.77
C THR A 139 -3.98 -9.19 -4.14
N PHE A 140 -4.17 -8.96 -2.84
CA PHE A 140 -3.39 -7.95 -2.12
C PHE A 140 -2.76 -8.55 -0.85
N GLU A 141 -1.62 -7.99 -0.45
CA GLU A 141 -0.97 -8.30 0.82
C GLU A 141 -0.51 -7.00 1.50
N LEU A 142 -0.47 -7.03 2.83
CA LEU A 142 0.10 -5.95 3.65
C LEU A 142 1.50 -6.33 4.11
N LEU A 143 2.44 -5.43 3.90
CA LEU A 143 3.85 -5.60 4.23
C LEU A 143 4.30 -4.42 5.10
N ALA A 144 5.10 -4.67 6.11
CA ALA A 144 5.68 -3.63 6.95
C ALA A 144 7.20 -3.66 6.84
N VAL A 145 7.80 -2.49 6.59
CA VAL A 145 9.25 -2.29 6.60
C VAL A 145 9.62 -1.66 7.93
N ALA A 146 10.45 -2.33 8.69
CA ALA A 146 10.90 -1.86 9.99
C ALA A 146 12.43 -1.93 10.14
N THR A 147 12.99 -1.02 10.94
CA THR A 147 14.41 -1.02 11.32
C THR A 147 14.73 -2.04 12.41
N SER A 148 13.72 -2.56 13.10
CA SER A 148 13.86 -3.49 14.21
C SER A 148 12.71 -4.49 14.25
N ARG A 149 13.01 -5.68 14.82
CA ARG A 149 12.03 -6.74 15.11
C ARG A 149 11.33 -6.57 16.47
N ALA A 150 11.71 -5.55 17.24
CA ALA A 150 11.25 -5.40 18.60
C ALA A 150 9.73 -5.18 18.66
N GLY A 151 9.01 -6.10 19.30
CA GLY A 151 7.55 -6.03 19.44
C GLY A 151 6.76 -6.63 18.27
N VAL A 152 7.42 -7.20 17.26
CA VAL A 152 6.77 -7.96 16.19
C VAL A 152 6.23 -9.28 16.73
N ASN A 153 4.97 -9.58 16.44
CA ASN A 153 4.40 -10.88 16.72
C ASN A 153 4.70 -11.88 15.58
N PRO A 154 5.54 -12.91 15.77
CA PRO A 154 5.93 -13.85 14.72
C PRO A 154 4.81 -14.81 14.28
N GLN A 155 3.70 -14.88 15.02
CA GLN A 155 2.51 -15.65 14.61
C GLN A 155 1.68 -14.90 13.56
N VAL A 156 1.82 -13.58 13.54
CA VAL A 156 1.14 -12.68 12.60
C VAL A 156 2.13 -12.41 11.47
N PHE A 157 3.33 -11.98 11.79
CA PHE A 157 4.32 -11.54 10.82
C PHE A 157 5.40 -12.60 10.52
N LEU A 158 5.64 -12.84 9.24
CA LEU A 158 6.57 -13.78 8.61
C LEU A 158 7.61 -12.98 7.83
N GLU A 159 8.89 -13.25 8.01
CA GLU A 159 9.91 -12.50 7.28
C GLU A 159 9.92 -12.82 5.77
N GLU A 160 9.90 -11.78 4.94
CA GLU A 160 9.98 -11.92 3.48
C GLU A 160 11.41 -12.30 3.04
N PRO A 161 11.57 -13.27 2.13
CA PRO A 161 12.88 -13.61 1.59
C PRO A 161 13.47 -12.43 0.80
N SER A 162 14.79 -12.26 0.89
CA SER A 162 15.53 -11.10 0.35
C SER A 162 15.26 -10.83 -1.14
N THR A 163 14.89 -11.86 -1.92
CA THR A 163 14.60 -11.76 -3.35
C THR A 163 13.29 -11.04 -3.68
N GLN A 164 12.25 -11.19 -2.85
CA GLN A 164 10.99 -10.43 -2.99
C GLN A 164 11.10 -9.06 -2.31
N ALA A 165 11.92 -8.94 -1.26
CA ALA A 165 12.18 -7.67 -0.58
C ALA A 165 12.82 -6.60 -1.49
N VAL A 166 13.60 -7.01 -2.50
CA VAL A 166 14.19 -6.10 -3.51
C VAL A 166 13.12 -5.46 -4.41
N LEU A 167 12.06 -6.19 -4.77
CA LEU A 167 10.92 -5.62 -5.51
C LEU A 167 10.11 -4.63 -4.66
N LEU A 168 10.24 -4.76 -3.33
CA LEU A 168 9.55 -3.99 -2.33
C LEU A 168 10.42 -2.88 -1.71
N GLN A 169 11.66 -2.66 -2.19
CA GLN A 169 12.53 -1.58 -1.70
C GLN A 169 11.87 -0.19 -1.80
N GLN A 170 12.28 0.72 -0.90
CA GLN A 170 11.76 2.09 -0.82
C GLN A 170 11.80 2.81 -2.17
N PRO A 171 10.80 3.64 -2.46
CA PRO A 171 10.62 4.19 -3.80
C PRO A 171 11.71 5.21 -4.15
N ALA A 172 12.52 4.90 -5.16
CA ALA A 172 13.32 5.91 -5.86
C ALA A 172 12.51 6.61 -6.98
N THR A 173 11.40 6.01 -7.43
CA THR A 173 10.66 6.39 -8.66
C THR A 173 9.16 6.10 -8.57
N GLY A 174 8.51 6.48 -7.46
CA GLY A 174 7.07 6.33 -7.32
C GLY A 174 6.29 7.63 -7.54
N LEU A 175 5.04 7.52 -8.01
CA LEU A 175 4.11 8.65 -8.17
C LEU A 175 3.58 9.05 -6.78
N PRO A 176 3.88 10.27 -6.27
CA PRO A 176 3.33 10.72 -4.99
C PRO A 176 1.83 10.91 -5.12
N LEU A 177 1.04 10.09 -4.42
CA LEU A 177 -0.42 10.21 -4.38
C LEU A 177 -0.85 11.21 -3.32
N ASN A 178 -0.14 11.24 -2.20
CA ASN A 178 -0.57 12.02 -1.05
C ASN A 178 0.59 12.28 -0.08
N SER A 179 0.41 13.26 0.79
CA SER A 179 1.27 13.46 1.94
C SER A 179 0.45 13.99 3.11
N CYS A 180 0.87 13.70 4.32
CA CYS A 180 0.28 14.22 5.55
C CYS A 180 1.43 14.50 6.51
N SER A 181 1.57 15.76 6.92
CA SER A 181 2.57 16.14 7.91
C SER A 181 1.89 16.79 9.12
N LEU A 182 2.32 16.35 10.29
CA LEU A 182 2.04 16.92 11.59
C LEU A 182 3.36 17.52 12.10
N PRO A 183 3.46 18.85 12.20
CA PRO A 183 4.68 19.52 12.59
C PRO A 183 5.26 18.93 13.89
N GLY A 184 6.52 18.48 13.82
CA GLY A 184 7.26 17.97 14.97
C GLY A 184 6.90 16.56 15.45
N VAL A 185 5.94 15.88 14.80
CA VAL A 185 5.38 14.63 15.33
C VAL A 185 5.31 13.50 14.30
N LEU A 186 4.97 13.79 13.04
CA LEU A 186 4.82 12.77 12.00
C LEU A 186 4.90 13.42 10.62
N SER A 187 5.68 12.85 9.73
CA SER A 187 5.60 13.12 8.28
C SER A 187 5.32 11.80 7.59
N MET A 188 4.22 11.75 6.84
CA MET A 188 3.82 10.56 6.11
C MET A 188 3.61 10.90 4.63
N GLN A 189 4.16 10.07 3.76
CA GLN A 189 3.99 10.20 2.31
C GLN A 189 3.40 8.92 1.76
N VAL A 190 2.44 9.07 0.84
CA VAL A 190 1.80 7.96 0.15
C VAL A 190 2.29 7.99 -1.29
N VAL A 191 3.01 6.94 -1.66
CA VAL A 191 3.65 6.81 -2.95
C VAL A 191 3.10 5.57 -3.64
N LEU A 192 2.72 5.72 -4.90
CA LEU A 192 2.34 4.62 -5.77
C LEU A 192 3.57 4.17 -6.56
N GLU A 193 3.90 2.90 -6.49
CA GLU A 193 4.84 2.27 -7.40
C GLU A 193 4.14 1.23 -8.26
N GLU A 194 4.48 1.24 -9.54
CA GLU A 194 4.00 0.24 -10.48
C GLU A 194 5.09 -0.79 -10.72
N GLY A 195 4.73 -2.05 -10.55
CA GLY A 195 5.62 -3.18 -10.73
C GLY A 195 5.91 -3.45 -12.20
N PRO A 196 6.97 -4.21 -12.50
CA PRO A 196 7.38 -4.53 -13.86
C PRO A 196 6.29 -5.27 -14.66
N ALA A 197 5.43 -6.04 -13.99
CA ALA A 197 4.31 -6.74 -14.62
C ALA A 197 3.23 -5.77 -15.15
N ALA A 198 2.95 -4.68 -14.42
CA ALA A 198 2.02 -3.64 -14.89
C ALA A 198 2.59 -2.84 -16.07
N ALA A 199 3.91 -2.62 -16.10
CA ALA A 199 4.58 -1.99 -17.24
C ALA A 199 4.50 -2.87 -18.50
N ALA A 200 4.68 -4.19 -18.36
CA ALA A 200 4.54 -5.15 -19.46
C ALA A 200 3.09 -5.28 -19.98
N ALA A 201 2.10 -5.32 -19.08
CA ALA A 201 0.69 -5.36 -19.47
C ALA A 201 0.23 -4.06 -20.17
N ALA A 202 0.74 -2.90 -19.76
CA ALA A 202 0.46 -1.63 -20.43
C ALA A 202 1.11 -1.55 -21.83
N ALA A 203 2.32 -2.08 -22.00
CA ALA A 203 2.95 -2.21 -23.33
C ALA A 203 2.15 -3.14 -24.26
N ALA A 204 1.57 -4.23 -23.73
CA ALA A 204 0.70 -5.13 -24.49
C ALA A 204 -0.65 -4.48 -24.87
N THR A 205 -1.19 -3.62 -23.99
CA THR A 205 -2.47 -2.91 -24.26
C THR A 205 -2.28 -1.79 -25.30
N GLN A 206 -1.11 -1.14 -25.34
CA GLN A 206 -0.77 -0.15 -26.37
C GLN A 206 -0.52 -0.80 -27.74
N THR A 207 0.12 -1.97 -27.77
CA THR A 207 0.36 -2.71 -29.04
C THR A 207 -0.92 -3.32 -29.63
N GLY A 208 -1.95 -3.60 -28.82
CA GLY A 208 -3.28 -3.98 -29.32
C GLY A 208 -4.10 -2.85 -29.96
N SER A 209 -3.82 -1.58 -29.58
CA SER A 209 -4.46 -0.42 -30.20
C SER A 209 -3.76 0.06 -31.48
N GLU A 210 -2.47 -0.24 -31.65
CA GLU A 210 -1.71 0.13 -32.85
C GLU A 210 -1.72 -0.95 -33.95
N ALA A 211 -2.03 -2.21 -33.63
CA ALA A 211 -2.13 -3.29 -34.62
C ALA A 211 -3.30 -3.12 -35.63
N ALA A 212 -4.31 -2.31 -35.32
CA ALA A 212 -5.37 -1.94 -36.28
C ALA A 212 -5.02 -0.69 -37.13
N ALA A 213 -4.00 0.09 -36.75
CA ALA A 213 -3.65 1.35 -37.41
C ALA A 213 -2.30 1.33 -38.16
N ALA A 214 -1.42 0.36 -37.88
CA ALA A 214 -0.03 0.37 -38.38
C ALA A 214 0.29 -0.69 -39.46
N ALA A 215 -0.68 -1.09 -40.30
CA ALA A 215 -0.42 -1.87 -41.52
C ALA A 215 -0.08 -1.00 -42.75
N ALA A 216 0.14 0.31 -42.55
CA ALA A 216 0.32 1.27 -43.64
C ALA A 216 1.49 2.25 -43.41
N ALA A 217 2.70 1.77 -43.13
CA ALA A 217 3.93 2.49 -43.46
C ALA A 217 5.16 1.58 -43.33
N ALA A 218 5.82 1.32 -44.46
CA ALA A 218 7.09 0.61 -44.55
C ALA A 218 8.28 1.48 -44.12
N GLY A 219 9.41 0.86 -43.77
CA GLY A 219 10.74 1.37 -44.15
C GLY A 219 11.83 1.50 -43.08
N THR A 220 12.61 0.43 -42.92
CA THR A 220 14.10 0.35 -42.96
C THR A 220 15.04 1.13 -42.00
N SER A 221 16.09 0.39 -41.58
CA SER A 221 17.45 0.75 -41.05
C SER A 221 17.56 1.04 -39.54
N ALA A 222 18.35 0.34 -38.70
CA ALA A 222 19.75 -0.16 -38.68
C ALA A 222 20.69 0.74 -37.84
N GLY A 223 21.43 0.13 -36.88
CA GLY A 223 22.54 0.70 -36.10
C GLY A 223 22.34 0.57 -34.58
N ALA A 224 22.95 -0.36 -33.82
CA ALA A 224 24.37 -0.61 -33.50
C ALA A 224 24.82 0.02 -32.15
N ALA A 225 25.36 -0.84 -31.26
CA ALA A 225 26.33 -0.60 -30.18
C ALA A 225 25.90 0.29 -28.98
N ALA A 226 26.38 0.16 -27.74
CA ALA A 226 27.15 -0.82 -26.97
C ALA A 226 27.25 -0.29 -25.52
N SER A 227 27.53 -1.21 -24.56
CA SER A 227 28.53 -1.05 -23.48
C SER A 227 28.24 -0.27 -22.17
N GLN A 228 28.38 -1.02 -21.05
CA GLN A 228 28.99 -0.67 -19.74
C GLN A 228 28.24 0.31 -18.82
N ALA A 229 28.35 0.33 -17.49
CA ALA A 229 29.04 -0.43 -16.43
C ALA A 229 28.54 0.12 -15.07
N GLY A 230 28.91 -0.51 -13.94
CA GLY A 230 28.91 0.11 -12.60
C GLY A 230 27.99 -0.60 -11.60
N GLN A 231 28.52 -1.44 -10.71
CA GLN A 231 28.88 -1.09 -9.32
C GLN A 231 27.62 -0.69 -8.52
N GLY A 232 27.11 -1.47 -7.55
CA GLY A 232 27.85 -2.11 -6.47
C GLY A 232 27.72 -1.24 -5.22
N GLU A 233 26.54 -1.20 -4.60
CA GLU A 233 26.34 -0.63 -3.27
C GLU A 233 25.58 -1.63 -2.39
N GLU A 234 26.28 -2.12 -1.37
CA GLU A 234 25.76 -2.97 -0.29
C GLU A 234 24.86 -2.13 0.62
N GLY A 235 23.54 -2.35 0.53
CA GLY A 235 22.54 -1.77 1.43
C GLY A 235 22.26 -2.67 2.63
N LEU A 236 22.28 -2.08 3.82
CA LEU A 236 21.94 -2.69 5.12
C LEU A 236 20.65 -3.55 5.07
N PRO A 237 20.59 -4.68 5.81
CA PRO A 237 19.43 -5.57 5.77
C PRO A 237 18.19 -4.90 6.39
N GLN A 238 17.26 -4.46 5.55
CA GLN A 238 15.93 -4.01 5.97
C GLN A 238 15.02 -5.21 6.17
N LEU A 239 14.24 -5.17 7.25
CA LEU A 239 13.42 -6.27 7.70
C LEU A 239 11.97 -6.06 7.29
N GLN A 240 11.47 -6.98 6.46
CA GLN A 240 10.13 -6.94 5.89
C GLN A 240 9.33 -8.14 6.35
N LEU A 241 8.08 -7.90 6.75
CA LEU A 241 7.22 -8.87 7.43
C LEU A 241 5.87 -9.03 6.70
N ARG A 242 5.41 -10.27 6.53
CA ARG A 242 4.25 -10.78 5.78
C ARG A 242 3.28 -11.57 6.67
N LEU A 243 2.01 -11.69 6.30
CA LEU A 243 1.08 -12.66 6.87
C LEU A 243 0.80 -13.81 5.88
N PRO A 244 0.68 -15.07 6.32
CA PRO A 244 0.18 -16.13 5.45
C PRO A 244 -1.34 -16.00 5.24
N GLY A 245 -1.74 -15.97 3.97
CA GLY A 245 -3.06 -16.43 3.51
C GLY A 245 -4.24 -15.46 3.65
N SER A 246 -4.59 -14.80 2.55
CA SER A 246 -5.99 -14.51 2.21
C SER A 246 -6.20 -14.72 0.71
N GLY A 247 -5.78 -15.89 0.24
CA GLY A 247 -6.18 -16.42 -1.05
C GLY A 247 -7.43 -17.29 -0.88
N GLN A 248 -8.60 -16.67 -0.93
CA GLN A 248 -9.78 -17.32 -1.52
C GLN A 248 -10.57 -16.27 -2.30
N LEU A 249 -10.39 -16.31 -3.62
CA LEU A 249 -11.44 -15.91 -4.56
C LEU A 249 -12.67 -16.76 -4.23
N LEU A 250 -13.68 -16.16 -3.60
CA LEU A 250 -15.03 -16.72 -3.60
C LEU A 250 -15.67 -16.41 -4.95
N SER A 251 -15.29 -17.18 -5.96
CA SER A 251 -16.10 -17.37 -7.15
C SER A 251 -17.31 -18.23 -6.75
N GLN A 252 -18.42 -17.59 -6.39
CA GLN A 252 -19.72 -18.27 -6.40
C GLN A 252 -20.48 -17.84 -7.66
N SER A 253 -20.24 -18.58 -8.75
CA SER A 253 -21.17 -18.70 -9.86
C SER A 253 -21.90 -20.03 -9.71
N GLN A 254 -23.23 -19.92 -9.52
CA GLN A 254 -24.33 -20.80 -9.97
C GLN A 254 -24.21 -22.33 -9.82
N GLU A 255 -25.25 -22.94 -9.22
CA GLU A 255 -26.20 -23.73 -10.01
C GLU A 255 -27.61 -23.70 -9.39
N VAL A 256 -28.57 -23.39 -10.25
CA VAL A 256 -30.01 -23.50 -10.04
C VAL A 256 -30.35 -24.96 -10.27
N GLU A 257 -30.99 -25.63 -9.31
CA GLU A 257 -31.54 -26.96 -9.52
C GLU A 257 -33.04 -26.93 -9.20
N ASP A 258 -33.81 -27.00 -10.30
CA ASP A 258 -35.24 -27.32 -10.38
C ASP A 258 -35.50 -28.73 -9.83
N ASP A 259 -36.48 -28.88 -8.93
CA ASP A 259 -37.48 -29.97 -8.93
C ASP A 259 -38.73 -29.55 -8.12
#